data_AF-X1FIN9-F1
#
_entry.id   AF-X1FIN9-F1
#
_cell.length_a   1.000
_cell.length_b   1.000
_cell.length_c   1.000
_cell.angle_alpha   90.00
_cell.angle_beta   90.00
_cell.angle_gamma   90.00
#
_symmetry.space_group_name_H-M   'P 1'
#
loop_
_entity.id
_entity.type
_entity.pdbx_description
1 polymer ?
#
loop_
_entity_poly.entity_id
_entity_poly.type
_entity_poly.pdbx_seq_one_letter_code
_entity_poly.pdbx_strand_id
1 'polypeptide(L)'
;EYAIAIVRNLGIIRFKETSESEIRTIKRMMYPASPGKDVYLVDEEILKSFIGLDQKHGLNLGKVKVSNIDAYINMDRLLNKHFAILSISGGGKSYLTSVIIEELLIREKTSGTPAIIMIDVHGEYKYLNTTLFFFFYYFYNVFKSKFIF
;
A
#
# COMPACT_ATOMS: atom_id res chain seq x y z
N GLU A 1 -17.39 -35.61 -6.25
CA GLU A 1 -16.07 -35.25 -5.68
C GLU A 1 -16.25 -34.17 -4.63
N TYR A 2 -15.77 -34.37 -3.41
CA TYR A 2 -15.81 -33.35 -2.37
C TYR A 2 -14.47 -32.61 -2.37
N ALA A 3 -14.47 -31.39 -2.89
CA ALA A 3 -13.32 -30.50 -2.77
C ALA A 3 -13.38 -29.78 -1.41
N ILE A 4 -12.36 -29.96 -0.58
CA ILE A 4 -12.25 -29.29 0.73
C ILE A 4 -11.85 -27.82 0.55
N ALA A 5 -11.01 -27.53 -0.45
CA ALA A 5 -10.61 -26.17 -0.81
C ALA A 5 -10.15 -26.11 -2.28
N ILE A 6 -10.36 -24.95 -2.91
CA ILE A 6 -9.76 -24.61 -4.21
C ILE A 6 -8.74 -23.52 -3.95
N VAL A 7 -7.47 -23.79 -4.26
CA VAL A 7 -6.37 -22.85 -4.03
C VAL A 7 -5.80 -22.35 -5.35
N ARG A 8 -5.37 -21.09 -5.38
CA ARG A 8 -4.58 -20.54 -6.47
C ARG A 8 -3.14 -20.43 -6.02
N ASN A 9 -2.25 -21.08 -6.76
CA ASN A 9 -0.82 -20.98 -6.50
C ASN A 9 -0.29 -19.59 -6.86
N LEU A 10 0.29 -18.88 -5.88
CA LEU A 10 0.76 -17.50 -6.06
C LEU A 10 2.25 -17.43 -6.41
N GLY A 11 3.09 -18.30 -5.85
CA GLY A 11 4.53 -18.26 -6.04
C GLY A 11 5.27 -19.32 -5.24
N ILE A 12 6.60 -19.29 -5.34
CA ILE A 12 7.52 -20.14 -4.59
C ILE A 12 8.34 -19.24 -3.68
N ILE A 13 8.35 -19.54 -2.39
CA ILE A 13 9.13 -18.84 -1.37
C ILE A 13 10.36 -19.70 -1.05
N ARG A 14 11.53 -19.08 -0.98
CA ARG A 14 12.72 -19.69 -0.37
C ARG A 14 13.04 -18.90 0.89
N PHE A 15 13.06 -19.58 2.03
CA PHE A 15 13.43 -19.00 3.32
C PHE A 15 14.96 -18.88 3.46
N LYS A 16 15.42 -18.09 4.44
CA LYS A 16 16.83 -18.04 4.81
C LYS A 16 17.22 -19.33 5.55
N GLU A 17 18.50 -19.70 5.49
CA GLU A 17 19.02 -20.89 6.18
C GLU A 17 18.94 -20.75 7.72
N THR A 18 18.90 -19.51 8.22
CA THR A 18 18.88 -19.19 9.65
C THR A 18 17.47 -19.18 10.25
N SER A 19 16.41 -19.00 9.44
CA SER A 19 15.02 -18.90 9.94
C SER A 19 13.97 -19.20 8.86
N GLU A 20 12.94 -19.97 9.23
CA GLU A 20 11.79 -20.28 8.36
C GLU A 20 10.74 -19.15 8.29
N SER A 21 10.94 -18.07 9.03
CA SER A 21 10.07 -16.89 9.02
C SER A 21 10.54 -15.80 8.04
N GLU A 22 11.82 -15.79 7.64
CA GLU A 22 12.37 -14.75 6.77
C GLU A 22 12.49 -15.21 5.32
N ILE A 23 11.78 -14.51 4.43
CA ILE A 23 11.84 -14.77 3.00
C ILE A 23 13.18 -14.29 2.43
N ARG A 24 13.96 -15.21 1.84
CA ARG A 24 15.17 -14.91 1.07
C ARG A 24 14.85 -14.52 -0.36
N THR A 25 13.93 -15.21 -1.00
CA THR A 25 13.57 -14.95 -2.41
C THR A 25 12.15 -15.41 -2.70
N ILE A 26 11.44 -14.62 -3.51
CA ILE A 26 10.15 -14.98 -4.08
C ILE A 26 10.34 -15.23 -5.57
N LYS A 27 9.87 -16.37 -6.06
CA LYS A 27 9.89 -16.72 -7.48
C LYS A 27 8.49 -17.01 -7.99
N ARG A 28 8.27 -16.73 -9.27
CA ARG A 28 7.05 -17.16 -9.95
C ARG A 28 7.01 -18.68 -9.99
N MET A 29 5.83 -19.25 -9.71
CA MET A 29 5.63 -20.68 -9.85
C MET A 29 5.61 -21.06 -11.34
N MET A 30 6.43 -22.04 -11.73
CA MET A 30 6.51 -22.55 -13.12
C MET A 30 5.93 -23.96 -13.27
N TYR A 31 5.64 -24.63 -12.16
CA TYR A 31 5.09 -25.99 -12.10
C TYR A 31 4.16 -26.10 -10.90
N PRO A 32 3.10 -26.92 -10.94
CA PRO A 32 2.18 -27.09 -9.83
C PRO A 32 2.85 -27.77 -8.63
N ALA A 33 2.24 -27.62 -7.45
CA ALA A 33 2.62 -28.40 -6.27
C ALA A 33 2.46 -29.91 -6.56
N SER A 34 3.39 -30.72 -6.08
CA SER A 34 3.31 -32.17 -6.23
C SER A 34 2.10 -32.73 -5.46
N PRO A 35 1.34 -33.68 -6.03
CA PRO A 35 0.26 -34.34 -5.31
C PRO A 35 0.73 -34.98 -4.01
N GLY A 36 -0.12 -34.95 -2.98
CA GLY A 36 0.18 -35.55 -1.67
C GLY A 36 1.16 -34.77 -0.79
N LYS A 37 1.54 -33.55 -1.18
CA LYS A 37 2.32 -32.65 -0.31
C LYS A 37 1.46 -32.08 0.82
N ASP A 38 2.10 -31.89 1.96
CA ASP A 38 1.49 -31.24 3.12
C ASP A 38 1.08 -29.80 2.81
N VAL A 39 -0.03 -29.39 3.42
CA VAL A 39 -0.61 -28.06 3.27
C VAL A 39 -0.66 -27.41 4.64
N TYR A 40 -0.09 -26.20 4.73
CA TYR A 40 0.00 -25.43 5.96
C TYR A 40 -0.72 -24.10 5.81
N LEU A 41 -1.25 -23.60 6.92
CA LEU A 41 -1.69 -22.20 7.00
C LEU A 41 -0.46 -21.29 6.97
N VAL A 42 -0.54 -20.21 6.21
CA VAL A 42 0.54 -19.23 6.11
C VAL A 42 0.45 -18.24 7.26
N ASP A 43 1.60 -17.93 7.87
CA ASP A 43 1.70 -16.86 8.85
C ASP A 43 1.41 -15.49 8.21
N GLU A 44 0.75 -14.61 8.96
CA GLU A 44 0.38 -13.28 8.51
C GLU A 44 1.61 -12.44 8.11
N GLU A 45 2.73 -12.55 8.84
CA GLU A 45 3.97 -11.83 8.56
C GLU A 45 4.60 -12.30 7.23
N ILE A 46 4.63 -13.61 7.02
CA ILE A 46 5.11 -14.21 5.77
C ILE A 46 4.23 -13.73 4.61
N LEU A 47 2.91 -13.69 4.80
CA LEU A 47 1.96 -13.25 3.77
C LEU A 47 2.13 -11.75 3.45
N LYS A 48 2.29 -10.89 4.46
CA LYS A 48 2.59 -9.45 4.29
C LYS A 48 3.87 -9.25 3.46
N SER A 49 4.94 -9.96 3.81
CA SER A 49 6.21 -9.89 3.09
C SER A 49 6.08 -10.44 1.67
N PHE A 50 5.30 -11.51 1.46
CA PHE A 50 5.12 -12.13 0.15
C PHE A 50 4.38 -11.21 -0.84
N ILE A 51 3.34 -10.52 -0.38
CA ILE A 51 2.59 -9.54 -1.19
C ILE A 51 3.42 -8.25 -1.40
N GLY A 52 4.37 -7.98 -0.51
CA GLY A 52 5.24 -6.82 -0.55
C GLY A 52 4.59 -5.58 0.05
N LEU A 53 3.83 -5.76 1.14
CA LEU A 53 3.27 -4.68 1.94
C LEU A 53 4.35 -4.07 2.84
N ASP A 54 4.39 -2.75 2.92
CA ASP A 54 5.37 -1.99 3.69
C ASP A 54 4.74 -1.46 4.98
N GLN A 55 4.77 -2.27 6.03
CA GLN A 55 4.11 -1.95 7.31
C GLN A 55 4.75 -0.78 8.07
N LYS A 56 5.95 -0.34 7.66
CA LYS A 56 6.71 0.69 8.38
C LYS A 56 6.55 2.06 7.74
N HIS A 57 6.59 2.12 6.41
CA HIS A 57 6.60 3.38 5.66
C HIS A 57 5.57 3.42 4.52
N GLY A 58 4.69 2.42 4.40
CA GLY A 58 3.63 2.39 3.39
C GLY A 58 2.47 3.35 3.67
N LEU A 59 1.62 3.53 2.68
CA LEU A 59 0.33 4.24 2.77
C LEU A 59 -0.78 3.21 3.03
N ASN A 60 -1.61 3.44 4.04
CA ASN A 60 -2.71 2.53 4.34
C ASN A 60 -3.89 2.76 3.37
N LEU A 61 -4.05 1.85 2.41
CA LEU A 61 -5.14 1.96 1.42
C LEU A 61 -6.35 1.09 1.75
N GLY A 62 -6.46 0.61 3.00
CA GLY A 62 -7.53 -0.25 3.47
C GLY A 62 -7.04 -1.66 3.75
N LYS A 63 -7.83 -2.69 3.38
CA LYS A 63 -7.55 -4.09 3.76
C LYS A 63 -7.55 -5.05 2.59
N VAL A 64 -6.68 -6.06 2.67
CA VAL A 64 -6.66 -7.19 1.73
C VAL A 64 -7.91 -8.04 1.96
N LYS A 65 -8.78 -8.13 0.94
CA LYS A 65 -10.11 -8.75 1.04
C LYS A 65 -10.13 -10.15 1.65
N VAL A 66 -9.14 -10.99 1.33
CA VAL A 66 -9.14 -12.42 1.71
C VAL A 66 -8.61 -12.65 3.12
N SER A 67 -7.65 -11.83 3.56
CA SER A 67 -6.91 -12.04 4.82
C SER A 67 -7.17 -10.98 5.88
N ASN A 68 -7.95 -9.93 5.58
CA ASN A 68 -8.23 -8.80 6.48
C ASN A 68 -6.98 -8.08 7.00
N ILE A 69 -5.85 -8.24 6.30
CA ILE A 69 -4.57 -7.60 6.58
C ILE A 69 -4.60 -6.16 6.10
N ASP A 70 -4.05 -5.23 6.86
CA ASP A 70 -3.90 -3.84 6.44
C ASP A 70 -2.95 -3.71 5.25
N ALA A 71 -3.46 -3.07 4.19
CA ALA A 71 -2.81 -2.91 2.91
C ALA A 71 -1.94 -1.66 2.90
N TYR A 72 -0.83 -1.70 3.64
CA TYR A 72 0.19 -0.67 3.59
C TYR A 72 1.01 -0.78 2.29
N ILE A 73 0.75 0.09 1.33
CA ILE A 73 1.41 0.10 0.03
C ILE A 73 2.66 0.96 0.07
N ASN A 74 3.78 0.40 -0.36
CA ASN A 74 5.04 1.14 -0.45
C ASN A 74 4.90 2.35 -1.40
N MET A 75 5.23 3.54 -0.88
CA MET A 75 5.07 4.80 -1.60
C MET A 75 5.96 4.89 -2.83
N ASP A 76 7.23 4.49 -2.74
CA ASP A 76 8.17 4.57 -3.87
C ASP A 76 7.67 3.73 -5.04
N ARG A 77 7.14 2.54 -4.76
CA ARG A 77 6.53 1.68 -5.79
C ARG A 77 5.28 2.30 -6.42
N LEU A 78 4.52 3.08 -5.65
CA LEU A 78 3.29 3.73 -6.10
C LEU A 78 3.57 5.02 -6.89
N LEU A 79 4.47 5.89 -6.41
CA LEU A 79 4.65 7.26 -6.89
C LEU A 79 5.84 7.44 -7.85
N ASN A 80 6.90 6.63 -7.77
CA ASN A 80 8.05 6.78 -8.67
C ASN A 80 7.74 6.33 -10.11
N LYS A 81 6.59 5.71 -10.33
CA LYS A 81 6.07 5.36 -11.65
C LYS A 81 4.74 6.08 -11.86
N HIS A 82 4.42 6.38 -13.11
CA HIS A 82 3.06 6.83 -13.44
C HIS A 82 2.08 5.69 -13.18
N PHE A 83 1.03 5.97 -12.42
CA PHE A 83 -0.08 5.06 -12.19
C PHE A 83 -1.40 5.73 -12.53
N ALA A 84 -2.42 4.91 -12.79
CA ALA A 84 -3.76 5.37 -13.07
C ALA A 84 -4.77 4.61 -12.19
N ILE A 85 -5.74 5.33 -11.64
CA ILE A 85 -6.88 4.75 -10.93
C ILE A 85 -8.03 4.65 -11.92
N LEU A 86 -8.38 3.43 -12.32
CA LEU A 86 -9.42 3.14 -13.31
C LEU A 86 -10.60 2.47 -12.62
N SER A 87 -11.80 3.03 -12.82
CA SER A 87 -13.05 2.48 -12.28
C SER A 87 -14.24 3.04 -13.04
N ILE A 88 -15.35 2.29 -13.02
CA ILE A 88 -16.67 2.79 -13.41
C ILE A 88 -17.15 3.92 -12.47
N SER A 89 -18.16 4.68 -12.91
CA SER A 89 -18.83 5.66 -12.05
C SER A 89 -19.40 4.99 -10.80
N GLY A 90 -19.20 5.61 -9.63
CA GLY A 90 -19.57 5.03 -8.34
C GLY A 90 -18.65 3.91 -7.82
N GLY A 91 -17.67 3.44 -8.59
CA GLY A 91 -16.78 2.35 -8.16
C GLY A 91 -15.62 2.78 -7.24
N GLY A 92 -15.67 4.00 -6.69
CA GLY A 92 -14.74 4.44 -5.66
C GLY A 92 -13.43 5.07 -6.17
N LYS A 93 -13.33 5.47 -7.44
CA LYS A 93 -12.15 6.20 -7.97
C LYS A 93 -11.81 7.43 -7.12
N SER A 94 -12.77 8.35 -6.97
CA SER A 94 -12.53 9.61 -6.23
C SER A 94 -12.29 9.35 -4.75
N TYR A 95 -12.95 8.33 -4.18
CA TYR A 95 -12.71 7.91 -2.79
C TYR A 95 -11.28 7.39 -2.59
N LEU A 96 -10.80 6.47 -3.43
CA LEU A 96 -9.43 5.96 -3.35
C LEU A 96 -8.39 7.07 -3.57
N THR A 97 -8.65 7.99 -4.50
CA THR A 97 -7.79 9.17 -4.69
C THR A 97 -7.69 10.00 -3.41
N SER A 98 -8.82 10.28 -2.74
CA SER A 98 -8.83 11.01 -1.48
C SER A 98 -8.07 10.29 -0.39
N VAL A 99 -8.27 8.98 -0.22
CA VAL A 99 -7.53 8.16 0.76
C VAL A 99 -6.03 8.25 0.52
N ILE A 100 -5.56 8.12 -0.73
CA ILE A 100 -4.14 8.24 -1.07
C ILE A 100 -3.59 9.62 -0.66
N ILE A 101 -4.35 10.69 -0.95
CA ILE A 101 -3.92 12.06 -0.63
C ILE A 101 -3.90 12.29 0.88
N GLU A 102 -4.94 11.86 1.60
CA GLU A 102 -5.02 11.96 3.05
C GLU A 102 -3.85 11.23 3.72
N GLU A 103 -3.60 9.97 3.32
CA GLU A 103 -2.47 9.17 3.80
C GLU A 103 -1.13 9.84 3.51
N LEU A 104 -0.97 10.52 2.37
CA LEU A 104 0.24 11.29 2.08
C LEU A 104 0.39 12.52 2.98
N LEU A 105 -0.71 13.21 3.27
CA LEU A 105 -0.71 14.45 4.06
C LEU A 105 -0.50 14.19 5.56
N ILE A 106 -1.07 13.12 6.13
CA ILE A 106 -1.00 12.87 7.59
C ILE A 106 0.32 12.25 8.07
N ARG A 107 1.22 11.91 7.14
CA ARG A 107 2.51 11.27 7.45
C ARG A 107 3.42 12.12 8.33
N GLU A 108 4.33 11.43 9.01
CA GLU A 108 5.39 12.07 9.76
C GLU A 108 6.29 12.91 8.85
N LYS A 109 6.51 14.16 9.25
CA LYS A 109 7.27 15.15 8.47
C LYS A 109 8.74 14.78 8.31
N THR A 110 9.27 13.97 9.22
CA THR A 110 10.62 13.38 9.17
C THR A 110 10.80 12.46 7.97
N SER A 111 9.72 11.88 7.45
CA SER A 111 9.74 10.95 6.30
C SER A 111 9.66 11.67 4.94
N GLY A 112 9.50 12.99 4.94
CA GLY A 112 9.22 13.78 3.75
C GLY A 112 7.78 13.63 3.27
N THR A 113 7.22 14.73 2.74
CA THR A 113 5.88 14.75 2.15
C THR A 113 6.00 15.30 0.73
N PRO A 114 5.54 14.57 -0.30
CA PRO A 114 5.58 15.08 -1.67
C PRO A 114 4.65 16.29 -1.82
N ALA A 115 5.04 17.23 -2.68
CA ALA A 115 4.14 18.30 -3.10
C ALA A 115 3.03 17.72 -3.98
N ILE A 116 1.77 18.05 -3.67
CA ILE A 116 0.59 17.57 -4.40
C ILE A 116 0.00 18.74 -5.17
N ILE A 117 -0.05 18.60 -6.50
CA ILE A 117 -0.78 19.53 -7.38
C ILE A 117 -1.97 18.76 -7.93
N MET A 118 -3.17 19.26 -7.67
CA MET A 118 -4.42 18.64 -8.09
C MET A 118 -5.13 19.53 -9.10
N ILE A 119 -5.54 18.91 -10.22
CA ILE A 119 -6.42 19.54 -11.22
C ILE A 119 -7.80 18.90 -11.07
N ASP A 120 -8.71 19.60 -10.40
CA ASP A 120 -10.06 19.13 -10.09
C ASP A 120 -11.11 19.90 -10.90
N VAL A 121 -11.60 19.28 -11.97
CA VAL A 121 -12.58 19.88 -12.89
C VAL A 121 -13.97 19.96 -12.27
N HIS A 122 -14.30 19.04 -11.34
CA HIS A 122 -15.65 18.91 -10.78
C HIS A 122 -15.77 19.53 -9.38
N GLY A 123 -14.66 19.82 -8.71
CA GLY A 123 -14.65 20.36 -7.35
C GLY A 123 -14.92 19.32 -6.27
N GLU A 124 -14.74 18.03 -6.57
CA GLU A 124 -14.98 16.91 -5.65
C GLU A 124 -14.03 16.93 -4.44
N TYR A 125 -12.86 17.55 -4.56
CA TYR A 125 -11.78 17.46 -3.56
C TYR A 125 -11.59 18.73 -2.72
N LYS A 126 -12.49 19.72 -2.84
CA LYS A 126 -12.38 21.00 -2.12
C LYS A 126 -12.28 20.85 -0.60
N TYR A 127 -12.90 19.82 -0.03
CA TYR A 127 -12.87 19.56 1.42
C TYR A 127 -11.47 19.19 1.93
N LEU A 128 -10.59 18.67 1.06
CA LEU A 128 -9.20 18.40 1.42
C LEU A 128 -8.46 19.70 1.75
N ASN A 129 -8.91 20.85 1.22
CA ASN A 129 -8.35 22.15 1.58
C ASN A 129 -8.54 22.47 3.07
N THR A 130 -9.64 22.02 3.69
CA THR A 130 -9.89 22.24 5.12
C THR A 130 -8.89 21.47 5.98
N THR A 131 -8.56 20.22 5.59
CA THR A 131 -7.47 19.44 6.18
C THR A 131 -6.11 20.12 5.93
N LEU A 132 -5.93 20.66 4.73
CA LEU A 132 -4.78 21.47 4.35
C LEU A 132 -4.69 22.80 5.09
N PHE A 133 -5.73 23.36 5.71
CA PHE A 133 -5.62 24.64 6.44
C PHE A 133 -4.72 24.50 7.68
N PHE A 134 -4.88 23.39 8.41
CA PHE A 134 -3.94 22.99 9.47
C PHE A 134 -2.55 22.75 8.90
N PHE A 135 -2.45 22.18 7.71
CA PHE A 135 -1.18 21.90 7.06
C PHE A 135 -0.50 23.14 6.49
N PHE A 136 -1.22 24.13 5.98
CA PHE A 136 -0.71 25.38 5.41
C PHE A 136 -0.20 26.27 6.54
N TYR A 137 -0.92 26.35 7.66
CA TYR A 137 -0.43 26.97 8.88
C TYR A 137 0.87 26.31 9.38
N TYR A 138 0.96 24.99 9.30
CA TYR A 138 2.18 24.26 9.68
C TYR A 138 3.32 24.40 8.65
N PHE A 139 3.02 24.30 7.36
CA PHE A 139 3.96 24.42 6.24
C PHE A 139 4.54 25.84 6.19
N TYR A 140 3.71 26.85 6.42
CA TYR A 140 4.14 28.23 6.62
C TYR A 140 5.15 28.35 7.78
N ASN A 141 4.89 27.73 8.94
CA ASN A 141 5.83 27.73 10.06
C ASN A 141 7.14 26.97 9.77
N VAL A 142 7.09 25.85 9.05
CA VAL A 142 8.29 25.10 8.64
C VAL A 142 9.15 25.88 7.66
N PHE A 143 8.55 26.52 6.65
CA PHE A 143 9.30 27.34 5.68
C PHE A 143 9.87 28.61 6.30
N LYS A 144 9.16 29.26 7.23
CA LYS A 144 9.68 30.42 7.96
C LYS A 144 10.90 30.07 8.83
N SER A 145 11.01 28.83 9.30
CA SER A 145 12.17 28.36 10.09
C SER A 145 13.39 28.00 9.25
N LYS A 146 13.24 27.81 7.93
CA LYS A 146 14.32 27.37 7.02
C LYS A 146 14.75 28.40 5.99
N PHE A 147 13.98 29.47 5.78
CA PHE A 147 14.40 30.61 4.97
C PHE A 147 14.25 31.90 5.77
N ILE A 148 15.39 32.38 6.29
CA ILE A 148 15.62 33.79 6.60
C ILE A 148 16.15 34.40 5.30
N PHE A 149 15.41 35.35 4.74
CA PHE A 149 15.95 36.46 3.97
C PHE A 149 15.55 37.74 4.68
#